data_AF-I3EEQ2-F1
#
_entry.id   AF-I3EEQ2-F1
#
_cell.length_a   1.000
_cell.length_b   1.000
_cell.length_c   1.000
_cell.angle_alpha   90.00
_cell.angle_beta   90.00
_cell.angle_gamma   90.00
#
_symmetry.space_group_name_H-M   'P 1'
#
loop_
_entity.id
_entity.type
_entity.pdbx_description
1 polymer ?
#
loop_
_entity_poly.entity_id
_entity_poly.type
_entity_poly.pdbx_seq_one_letter_code
_entity_poly.pdbx_strand_id
1 'polypeptide(L)'
;MAHIQVLKKLHASDIKDGVIYENRLYTVGRDRVVHISSLPDLESVGGSENLGAPINSVCIHNAVLYAGLQTGEIVRYAIEMDENSEESGSAGKKEITLKLLGRSKVHGDNVCSLSSFDEGVISTSWDGSVGVIKENQSPEVIRIESVAWSAKKVPNEDTIIAGCIDGSICTIKKVNGRYTQVKGIKLHATCIRDICMENDRYATVSNTGVVIVTERNGRVLHKMDLNNTSFRINKYTAGNATGYIVSADEGMVYLLSETLESLFSIAAPTLSCWNALSENGRIFALGADGRVYVFADKEGNPQYQKELEELQNKMGSDKVQDTAPPAQKQAEDANSSPQYKVIDDKVYELKDGEWELFGSTVEKKKKDHTITITLGEANYTLSFDKTDKYEEVALGFVKENNLGTEYIPEIVEFLDKNFGNKKKRDVSKYFMYDTIDLDIVGKKIQPLPNSSTVIEFLQGIKNGKSSQHNESDVEVILSEWMEMGTEKVAVLDVYKYLIAKGVDINLSFLKHIDPFFCKKVALVFSLISTNVLAMRPECKSLVDNTMTKIIDKQLVNSKVLQNYKNNRRL
;
A
#
# COMPACT_ATOMS: atom_id res chain seq x y z
N MET A 1 13.61 17.04 13.42
CA MET A 1 13.55 15.81 12.58
C MET A 1 13.34 14.66 13.55
N ALA A 2 12.46 13.70 13.31
CA ALA A 2 12.14 12.70 14.33
C ALA A 2 13.24 11.61 14.41
N HIS A 3 13.84 11.43 15.59
CA HIS A 3 14.86 10.43 15.87
C HIS A 3 14.28 9.26 16.66
N ILE A 4 14.75 8.04 16.39
CA ILE A 4 14.36 6.84 17.14
C ILE A 4 14.88 6.94 18.59
N GLN A 5 13.97 6.77 19.54
CA GLN A 5 14.21 6.84 20.97
C GLN A 5 14.19 5.47 21.62
N VAL A 6 13.27 4.59 21.18
CA VAL A 6 13.11 3.22 21.67
C VAL A 6 12.58 2.38 20.51
N LEU A 7 13.10 1.16 20.38
CA LEU A 7 12.57 0.14 19.49
C LEU A 7 12.47 -1.17 20.26
N LYS A 8 11.29 -1.77 20.31
CA LYS A 8 11.10 -2.99 21.11
C LYS A 8 10.07 -3.93 20.52
N LYS A 9 10.39 -5.23 20.49
CA LYS A 9 9.45 -6.29 20.11
C LYS A 9 8.60 -6.66 21.32
N LEU A 10 7.32 -6.31 21.25
CA LEU A 10 6.34 -6.57 22.31
C LEU A 10 5.48 -7.80 21.97
N HIS A 11 5.12 -7.96 20.70
CA HIS A 11 4.26 -9.04 20.23
C HIS A 11 5.03 -10.08 19.40
N ALA A 12 4.53 -11.32 19.40
CA ALA A 12 5.04 -12.37 18.52
C ALA A 12 4.60 -12.17 17.05
N SER A 13 3.54 -11.40 16.83
CA SER A 13 2.94 -11.09 15.52
C SER A 13 2.67 -9.59 15.38
N ASP A 14 1.97 -9.19 14.31
CA ASP A 14 1.49 -7.83 14.10
C ASP A 14 0.75 -7.24 15.31
N ILE A 15 1.14 -6.01 15.66
CA ILE A 15 0.39 -5.15 16.59
C ILE A 15 -0.72 -4.49 15.78
N LYS A 16 -1.98 -4.80 16.11
CA LYS A 16 -3.15 -4.33 15.36
C LYS A 16 -3.68 -2.99 15.83
N ASP A 17 -3.62 -2.77 17.13
CA ASP A 17 -4.14 -1.58 17.74
C ASP A 17 -3.44 -1.28 19.06
N GLY A 18 -3.62 -0.07 19.56
CA GLY A 18 -3.09 0.32 20.86
C GLY A 18 -3.73 1.59 21.39
N VAL A 19 -3.64 1.76 22.70
CA VAL A 19 -4.13 2.95 23.41
C VAL A 19 -3.15 3.32 24.52
N ILE A 20 -3.00 4.62 24.75
CA ILE A 20 -2.22 5.13 25.88
C ILE A 20 -3.20 5.54 26.98
N TYR A 21 -2.95 5.07 28.19
CA TYR A 21 -3.73 5.40 29.39
C TYR A 21 -2.79 5.47 30.59
N GLU A 22 -2.90 6.54 31.39
CA GLU A 22 -2.09 6.75 32.60
C GLU A 22 -0.59 6.48 32.43
N ASN A 23 0.00 7.04 31.36
CA ASN A 23 1.42 6.89 31.01
C ASN A 23 1.86 5.42 30.81
N ARG A 24 0.97 4.61 30.25
CA ARG A 24 1.19 3.22 29.84
C ARG A 24 0.66 3.00 28.44
N LEU A 25 1.35 2.15 27.69
CA LEU A 25 0.94 1.72 26.36
C LEU A 25 0.31 0.33 26.47
N TYR A 26 -0.94 0.23 26.05
CA TYR A 26 -1.68 -1.03 25.92
C TYR A 26 -1.73 -1.40 24.44
N THR A 27 -1.15 -2.52 24.07
CA THR A 27 -1.11 -2.99 22.67
C THR A 27 -1.77 -4.34 22.52
N VAL A 28 -2.41 -4.54 21.37
CA VAL A 28 -3.11 -5.78 21.05
C VAL A 28 -2.73 -6.26 19.64
N GLY A 29 -2.75 -7.56 19.42
CA GLY A 29 -2.33 -8.15 18.15
C GLY A 29 -2.88 -9.54 17.89
N ARG A 30 -2.37 -10.16 16.82
CA ARG A 30 -2.77 -11.53 16.44
C ARG A 30 -2.16 -12.63 17.31
N ASP A 31 -1.26 -12.29 18.21
CA ASP A 31 -0.74 -13.18 19.26
C ASP A 31 -1.74 -13.37 20.42
N ARG A 32 -2.90 -12.71 20.33
CA ARG A 32 -4.11 -12.98 21.15
C ARG A 32 -3.98 -12.54 22.60
N VAL A 33 -3.03 -11.65 22.87
CA VAL A 33 -2.71 -11.15 24.21
C VAL A 33 -2.75 -9.63 24.19
N VAL A 34 -3.26 -9.04 25.28
CA VAL A 34 -3.07 -7.62 25.59
C VAL A 34 -1.72 -7.48 26.29
N HIS A 35 -0.83 -6.65 25.76
CA HIS A 35 0.45 -6.34 26.40
C HIS A 35 0.39 -4.94 26.99
N ILE A 36 0.95 -4.77 28.20
CA ILE A 36 1.02 -3.47 28.88
C ILE A 36 2.48 -3.12 29.08
N SER A 37 2.86 -1.93 28.60
CA SER A 37 4.23 -1.45 28.68
C SER A 37 4.32 -0.07 29.33
N SER A 38 5.38 0.17 30.09
CA SER A 38 5.72 1.49 30.62
C SER A 38 6.07 2.46 29.50
N LEU A 39 5.84 3.76 29.72
CA LEU A 39 6.32 4.82 28.84
C LEU A 39 7.45 5.61 29.52
N PRO A 40 8.50 6.03 28.77
CA PRO A 40 8.70 5.80 27.33
C PRO A 40 9.43 4.49 26.99
N ASP A 41 10.01 3.79 27.97
CA ASP A 41 11.00 2.71 27.76
C ASP A 41 10.41 1.37 27.30
N LEU A 42 9.08 1.27 27.25
CA LEU A 42 8.33 0.10 26.82
C LEU A 42 8.67 -1.15 27.66
N GLU A 43 8.94 -1.01 28.95
CA GLU A 43 9.15 -2.17 29.82
C GLU A 43 7.82 -2.86 30.08
N SER A 44 7.78 -4.20 29.97
CA SER A 44 6.56 -4.94 30.27
C SER A 44 6.22 -4.77 31.75
N VAL A 45 4.98 -4.36 32.01
CA VAL A 45 4.43 -4.13 33.36
C VAL A 45 3.15 -4.93 33.61
N GLY A 46 2.73 -5.74 32.63
CA GLY A 46 1.54 -6.57 32.74
C GLY A 46 1.03 -7.04 31.37
N GLY A 47 -0.06 -7.79 31.41
CA GLY A 47 -0.74 -8.28 30.21
C GLY A 47 -1.95 -9.13 30.56
N SER A 48 -2.70 -9.54 29.53
CA SER A 48 -3.79 -10.50 29.68
C SER A 48 -3.30 -11.93 29.49
N GLU A 49 -4.16 -12.87 29.83
CA GLU A 49 -4.10 -14.23 29.30
C GLU A 49 -4.32 -14.27 27.77
N ASN A 50 -4.07 -15.43 27.15
CA ASN A 50 -4.41 -15.65 25.75
C ASN A 50 -5.93 -15.75 25.57
N LEU A 51 -6.51 -14.87 24.75
CA LEU A 51 -7.97 -14.77 24.59
C LEU A 51 -8.58 -15.79 23.62
N GLY A 52 -7.74 -16.66 23.03
CA GLY A 52 -8.14 -17.73 22.12
C GLY A 52 -8.35 -17.27 20.67
N ALA A 53 -8.42 -15.96 20.41
CA ALA A 53 -8.56 -15.40 19.08
C ALA A 53 -7.72 -14.13 18.91
N PRO A 54 -7.31 -13.78 17.67
CA PRO A 54 -6.67 -12.50 17.39
C PRO A 54 -7.47 -11.31 17.90
N ILE A 55 -6.77 -10.33 18.47
CA ILE A 55 -7.36 -9.07 18.94
C ILE A 55 -7.06 -8.01 17.89
N ASN A 56 -8.09 -7.36 17.35
CA ASN A 56 -7.94 -6.39 16.26
C ASN A 56 -8.20 -4.95 16.69
N SER A 57 -8.82 -4.73 17.85
CA SER A 57 -9.10 -3.39 18.36
C SER A 57 -9.02 -3.33 19.87
N VAL A 58 -8.62 -2.18 20.40
CA VAL A 58 -8.59 -1.92 21.85
C VAL A 58 -8.97 -0.49 22.17
N CYS A 59 -9.68 -0.27 23.27
CA CYS A 59 -9.86 1.07 23.83
C CYS A 59 -10.01 0.98 25.36
N ILE A 60 -9.92 2.13 26.03
CA ILE A 60 -10.14 2.25 27.47
C ILE A 60 -11.23 3.28 27.72
N HIS A 61 -12.15 2.95 28.64
CA HIS A 61 -13.21 3.84 29.14
C HIS A 61 -13.37 3.61 30.64
N ASN A 62 -13.31 4.67 31.46
CA ASN A 62 -13.43 4.61 32.92
C ASN A 62 -12.59 3.51 33.58
N ALA A 63 -11.28 3.46 33.29
CA ALA A 63 -10.34 2.44 33.77
C ALA A 63 -10.71 0.97 33.41
N VAL A 64 -11.63 0.78 32.46
CA VAL A 64 -11.96 -0.52 31.90
C VAL A 64 -11.36 -0.63 30.49
N LEU A 65 -10.54 -1.66 30.27
CA LEU A 65 -10.01 -2.01 28.97
C LEU A 65 -10.99 -2.90 28.22
N TYR A 66 -11.26 -2.54 26.96
CA TYR A 66 -12.11 -3.30 26.04
C TYR A 66 -11.25 -3.84 24.91
N ALA A 67 -11.26 -5.15 24.71
CA ALA A 67 -10.52 -5.82 23.63
C ALA A 67 -11.49 -6.49 22.64
N GLY A 68 -11.42 -6.09 21.37
CA GLY A 68 -12.27 -6.59 20.29
C GLY A 68 -11.62 -7.75 19.54
N LEU A 69 -12.26 -8.91 19.58
CA LEU A 69 -11.73 -10.14 18.99
C LEU A 69 -12.20 -10.36 17.55
N GLN A 70 -11.40 -11.12 16.80
CA GLN A 70 -11.77 -11.58 15.46
C GLN A 70 -13.03 -12.47 15.45
N THR A 71 -13.37 -13.06 16.60
CA THR A 71 -14.60 -13.83 16.76
C THR A 71 -15.85 -12.97 16.89
N GLY A 72 -15.78 -11.64 16.95
CA GLY A 72 -16.93 -10.79 17.22
C GLY A 72 -17.28 -10.62 18.71
N GLU A 73 -16.44 -11.19 19.58
CA GLU A 73 -16.54 -11.01 21.02
C GLU A 73 -15.78 -9.77 21.48
N ILE A 74 -16.26 -9.16 22.56
CA ILE A 74 -15.58 -8.08 23.27
C ILE A 74 -15.31 -8.56 24.70
N VAL A 75 -14.04 -8.46 25.11
CA VAL A 75 -13.57 -8.82 26.44
C VAL A 75 -13.31 -7.54 27.23
N ARG A 76 -13.71 -7.53 28.51
CA ARG A 76 -13.58 -6.37 29.41
C ARG A 76 -12.67 -6.71 30.59
N TYR A 77 -11.75 -5.81 30.90
CA TYR A 77 -10.87 -5.91 32.07
C TYR A 77 -10.94 -4.64 32.92
N ALA A 78 -11.05 -4.78 34.23
CA ALA A 78 -10.69 -3.70 35.13
C ALA A 78 -9.17 -3.59 35.18
N ILE A 79 -8.66 -2.37 35.08
CA ILE A 79 -7.23 -2.07 35.22
C ILE A 79 -6.99 -1.80 36.71
N GLU A 80 -6.25 -2.68 37.37
CA GLU A 80 -5.86 -2.54 38.77
C GLU A 80 -4.36 -2.23 38.86
N MET A 81 -4.01 -1.15 39.55
CA MET A 81 -2.61 -0.74 39.78
C MET A 81 -2.21 -1.05 41.22
N ASP A 82 -1.08 -1.72 41.43
CA ASP A 82 -0.59 -1.99 42.78
C ASP A 82 0.10 -0.74 43.35
N GLU A 83 -0.58 -0.07 44.29
CA GLU A 83 -0.10 1.12 44.97
C GLU A 83 1.01 0.82 46.00
N ASN A 84 1.18 -0.44 46.45
CA ASN A 84 2.09 -0.80 47.55
C ASN A 84 3.55 -0.98 47.15
N SER A 85 3.91 -0.72 45.89
CA SER A 85 5.26 -0.97 45.34
C SER A 85 6.28 0.17 45.56
N GLU A 86 5.97 1.17 46.40
CA GLU A 86 6.78 2.39 46.54
C GLU A 86 7.99 2.33 47.50
N GLU A 87 8.27 1.22 48.19
CA GLU A 87 9.32 1.19 49.24
C GLU A 87 10.76 0.82 48.81
N SER A 88 11.07 0.74 47.51
CA SER A 88 12.47 0.60 47.08
C SER A 88 12.86 1.70 46.11
N GLY A 89 13.83 2.53 46.49
CA GLY A 89 14.24 3.79 45.86
C GLY A 89 14.81 3.72 44.43
N SER A 90 14.43 2.73 43.63
CA SER A 90 14.52 2.74 42.17
C SER A 90 13.12 2.95 41.62
N ALA A 91 12.90 3.97 40.78
CA ALA A 91 11.61 4.29 40.14
C ALA A 91 10.77 3.03 39.86
N GLY A 92 9.84 2.73 40.77
CA GLY A 92 9.23 1.41 40.90
C GLY A 92 8.40 1.07 39.69
N LYS A 93 8.69 -0.07 39.07
CA LYS A 93 7.81 -0.71 38.08
C LYS A 93 6.51 -1.09 38.78
N LYS A 94 5.54 -0.17 38.85
CA LYS A 94 4.19 -0.50 39.32
C LYS A 94 3.61 -1.57 38.39
N GLU A 95 3.39 -2.76 38.93
CA GLU A 95 2.77 -3.87 38.23
C GLU A 95 1.29 -3.54 37.97
N ILE A 96 0.82 -3.87 36.77
CA ILE A 96 -0.56 -3.65 36.37
C ILE A 96 -1.22 -5.01 36.14
N THR A 97 -2.30 -5.23 36.88
CA THR A 97 -3.11 -6.45 36.74
C THR A 97 -4.37 -6.14 35.95
N LEU A 98 -4.69 -7.01 34.99
CA LEU A 98 -5.97 -6.98 34.28
C LEU A 98 -6.92 -7.99 34.91
N LYS A 99 -7.96 -7.50 35.58
CA LYS A 99 -8.99 -8.35 36.16
C LYS A 99 -10.15 -8.52 35.20
N LEU A 100 -10.35 -9.75 34.71
CA LEU A 100 -11.43 -10.07 33.78
C LEU A 100 -12.81 -9.74 34.39
N LEU A 101 -13.53 -8.81 33.77
CA LEU A 101 -14.91 -8.46 34.13
C LEU A 101 -15.93 -9.28 33.37
N GLY A 102 -15.58 -9.71 32.15
CA GLY A 102 -16.40 -10.62 31.39
C GLY A 102 -16.15 -10.57 29.88
N ARG A 103 -16.81 -11.48 29.18
CA ARG A 103 -16.75 -11.66 27.73
C ARG A 103 -18.16 -11.65 27.17
N SER A 104 -18.37 -10.92 26.09
CA SER A 104 -19.70 -10.80 25.47
C SER A 104 -19.60 -10.91 23.96
N LYS A 105 -20.42 -11.79 23.37
CA LYS A 105 -20.58 -11.90 21.92
C LYS A 105 -21.49 -10.78 21.44
N VAL A 106 -20.89 -9.65 21.04
CA VAL A 106 -21.61 -8.46 20.57
C VAL A 106 -21.89 -8.54 19.07
N HIS A 107 -20.96 -9.14 18.32
CA HIS A 107 -21.00 -9.21 16.86
C HIS A 107 -20.88 -10.66 16.37
N GLY A 108 -21.34 -10.89 15.14
CA GLY A 108 -21.22 -12.17 14.44
C GLY A 108 -19.85 -12.44 13.84
N ASP A 109 -19.07 -11.39 13.58
CA ASP A 109 -17.75 -11.44 12.93
C ASP A 109 -16.78 -10.41 13.57
N ASN A 110 -15.55 -10.35 13.08
CA ASN A 110 -14.44 -9.53 13.57
C ASN A 110 -14.83 -8.13 14.08
N VAL A 111 -14.49 -7.82 15.33
CA VAL A 111 -14.57 -6.47 15.90
C VAL A 111 -13.36 -5.65 15.43
N CYS A 112 -13.54 -4.91 14.34
CA CYS A 112 -12.46 -4.24 13.65
C CYS A 112 -12.07 -2.88 14.25
N SER A 113 -12.95 -2.23 15.01
CA SER A 113 -12.65 -0.98 15.70
C SER A 113 -13.43 -0.85 17.00
N LEU A 114 -12.79 -0.23 17.99
CA LEU A 114 -13.38 0.18 19.26
C LEU A 114 -13.05 1.65 19.49
N SER A 115 -14.01 2.40 20.03
CA SER A 115 -13.80 3.79 20.40
C SER A 115 -14.57 4.10 21.68
N SER A 116 -13.89 4.66 22.67
CA SER A 116 -14.56 5.21 23.85
C SER A 116 -15.24 6.55 23.54
N PHE A 117 -16.26 6.85 24.34
CA PHE A 117 -16.94 8.13 24.45
C PHE A 117 -17.45 8.29 25.89
N ASP A 118 -18.07 9.43 26.23
CA ASP A 118 -18.38 9.78 27.63
C ASP A 118 -19.27 8.78 28.37
N GLU A 119 -20.15 8.06 27.68
CA GLU A 119 -21.09 7.10 28.30
C GLU A 119 -20.72 5.64 28.08
N GLY A 120 -19.64 5.34 27.34
CA GLY A 120 -19.26 3.96 27.03
C GLY A 120 -18.33 3.78 25.83
N VAL A 121 -18.57 2.70 25.09
CA VAL A 121 -17.75 2.26 23.96
C VAL A 121 -18.62 2.01 22.73
N ILE A 122 -18.13 2.42 21.57
CA ILE A 122 -18.67 2.08 20.26
C ILE A 122 -17.78 1.02 19.63
N SER A 123 -18.39 -0.02 19.06
CA SER A 123 -17.72 -1.08 18.32
C SER A 123 -18.23 -1.16 16.89
N THR A 124 -17.36 -1.52 15.94
CA THR A 124 -17.76 -1.86 14.57
C THR A 124 -17.30 -3.26 14.20
N SER A 125 -18.07 -3.95 13.36
CA SER A 125 -17.75 -5.29 12.91
C SER A 125 -17.91 -5.49 11.41
N TRP A 126 -17.11 -6.41 10.88
CA TRP A 126 -17.23 -6.90 9.51
C TRP A 126 -18.56 -7.58 9.21
N ASP A 127 -19.31 -7.97 10.25
CA ASP A 127 -20.64 -8.50 10.04
C ASP A 127 -21.58 -7.46 9.43
N GLY A 128 -21.31 -6.15 9.55
CA GLY A 128 -22.19 -5.06 9.10
C GLY A 128 -23.01 -4.42 10.22
N SER A 129 -22.53 -4.47 11.46
CA SER A 129 -23.18 -3.86 12.62
C SER A 129 -22.26 -2.91 13.40
N VAL A 130 -22.91 -1.99 14.11
CA VAL A 130 -22.29 -1.06 15.07
C VAL A 130 -22.86 -1.37 16.46
N GLY A 131 -22.01 -1.62 17.45
CA GLY A 131 -22.41 -1.84 18.83
C GLY A 131 -22.23 -0.58 19.66
N VAL A 132 -23.20 -0.28 20.52
CA VAL A 132 -23.11 0.76 21.55
C VAL A 132 -23.17 0.07 22.90
N ILE A 133 -22.07 0.14 23.64
CA ILE A 133 -21.85 -0.58 24.90
C ILE A 133 -21.75 0.46 26.01
N LYS A 134 -22.77 0.52 26.86
CA LYS A 134 -22.79 1.37 28.05
C LYS A 134 -22.60 0.53 29.29
N GLU A 135 -22.07 1.14 30.34
CA GLU A 135 -21.88 0.46 31.60
C GLU A 135 -23.23 -0.02 32.16
N ASN A 136 -23.26 -1.26 32.67
CA ASN A 136 -24.44 -1.90 33.25
C ASN A 136 -25.67 -2.01 32.32
N GLN A 137 -25.47 -1.91 31.00
CA GLN A 137 -26.53 -2.07 30.00
C GLN A 137 -26.18 -3.18 29.00
N SER A 138 -27.19 -3.83 28.45
CA SER A 138 -27.00 -4.75 27.32
C SER A 138 -26.50 -3.94 26.10
N PRO A 139 -25.54 -4.45 25.33
CA PRO A 139 -25.10 -3.81 24.10
C PRO A 139 -26.28 -3.56 23.15
N GLU A 140 -26.42 -2.33 22.64
CA GLU A 140 -27.34 -2.02 21.56
C GLU A 140 -26.63 -2.24 20.22
N VAL A 141 -27.09 -3.22 19.44
CA VAL A 141 -26.47 -3.59 18.16
C VAL A 141 -27.32 -3.06 17.01
N ILE A 142 -26.73 -2.18 16.21
CA ILE A 142 -27.38 -1.47 15.12
C ILE A 142 -26.90 -2.07 13.81
N ARG A 143 -27.84 -2.59 13.02
CA ARG A 143 -27.55 -3.05 11.66
C ARG A 143 -27.46 -1.86 10.73
N ILE A 144 -26.40 -1.79 9.94
CA ILE A 144 -26.21 -0.75 8.93
C ILE A 144 -26.12 -1.36 7.54
N GLU A 145 -26.50 -0.57 6.53
CA GLU A 145 -26.59 -1.02 5.12
C GLU A 145 -25.22 -1.39 4.51
N SER A 146 -24.16 -0.73 4.98
CA SER A 146 -22.80 -0.90 4.48
C SER A 146 -21.86 -1.15 5.65
N VAL A 147 -20.96 -2.14 5.53
CA VAL A 147 -20.04 -2.52 6.61
C VAL A 147 -19.16 -1.34 7.00
N ALA A 148 -19.14 -0.98 8.28
CA ALA A 148 -18.28 0.07 8.81
C ALA A 148 -16.96 -0.49 9.31
N TRP A 149 -15.87 0.19 8.97
CA TRP A 149 -14.54 -0.10 9.54
C TRP A 149 -14.28 0.63 10.84
N SER A 150 -14.88 1.81 11.01
CA SER A 150 -14.73 2.63 12.21
C SER A 150 -15.98 3.45 12.44
N ALA A 151 -16.29 3.73 13.70
CA ALA A 151 -17.38 4.62 14.09
C ALA A 151 -16.99 5.44 15.33
N LYS A 152 -17.48 6.68 15.38
CA LYS A 152 -17.20 7.63 16.46
C LYS A 152 -18.50 8.31 16.90
N LYS A 153 -18.62 8.56 18.21
CA LYS A 153 -19.68 9.38 18.79
C LYS A 153 -19.42 10.83 18.42
N VAL A 154 -20.46 11.54 17.98
CA VAL A 154 -20.40 12.99 17.80
C VAL A 154 -20.42 13.66 19.18
N PRO A 155 -19.43 14.50 19.53
CA PRO A 155 -19.40 15.17 20.82
C PRO A 155 -20.68 15.93 21.12
N ASN A 156 -21.21 15.75 22.32
CA ASN A 156 -22.42 16.40 22.85
C ASN A 156 -23.72 16.12 22.06
N GLU A 157 -23.75 15.08 21.23
CA GLU A 157 -24.94 14.72 20.45
C GLU A 157 -25.26 13.22 20.52
N ASP A 158 -26.54 12.87 20.41
CA ASP A 158 -27.03 11.50 20.20
C ASP A 158 -26.88 10.98 18.76
N THR A 159 -25.71 11.28 18.19
CA THR A 159 -25.32 10.93 16.82
C THR A 159 -24.02 10.13 16.81
N ILE A 160 -23.97 9.09 15.99
CA ILE A 160 -22.76 8.32 15.67
C ILE A 160 -22.48 8.49 14.18
N ILE A 161 -21.22 8.65 13.84
CA ILE A 161 -20.73 8.71 12.46
C ILE A 161 -19.88 7.47 12.21
N ALA A 162 -20.17 6.73 11.15
CA ALA A 162 -19.48 5.50 10.77
C ALA A 162 -18.91 5.59 9.34
N GLY A 163 -17.69 5.10 9.17
CA GLY A 163 -16.96 5.10 7.91
C GLY A 163 -17.07 3.74 7.24
N CYS A 164 -17.72 3.69 6.08
CA CYS A 164 -18.12 2.45 5.44
C CYS A 164 -17.12 1.94 4.40
N ILE A 165 -17.19 0.64 4.10
CA ILE A 165 -16.36 -0.05 3.11
C ILE A 165 -16.60 0.45 1.68
N ASP A 166 -17.77 1.00 1.40
CA ASP A 166 -18.06 1.65 0.14
C ASP A 166 -17.52 3.08 0.08
N GLY A 167 -16.96 3.65 1.14
CA GLY A 167 -16.48 5.04 1.14
C GLY A 167 -17.54 6.09 1.48
N SER A 168 -18.73 5.67 1.92
CA SER A 168 -19.73 6.57 2.49
C SER A 168 -19.54 6.76 3.99
N ILE A 169 -19.95 7.94 4.45
CA ILE A 169 -20.18 8.24 5.85
C ILE A 169 -21.63 7.91 6.16
N CYS A 170 -21.86 6.94 7.03
CA CYS A 170 -23.16 6.62 7.59
C CYS A 170 -23.39 7.42 8.87
N THR A 171 -24.57 8.04 9.00
CA THR A 171 -24.98 8.74 10.22
C THR A 171 -26.02 7.91 10.95
N ILE A 172 -25.85 7.67 12.24
CA ILE A 172 -26.80 6.92 13.06
C ILE A 172 -27.26 7.85 14.17
N LYS A 173 -28.57 8.11 14.26
CA LYS A 173 -29.17 9.02 15.24
C LYS A 173 -30.10 8.27 16.17
N LYS A 174 -30.17 8.72 17.42
CA LYS A 174 -31.16 8.21 18.36
C LYS A 174 -32.52 8.87 18.09
N VAL A 175 -33.50 8.08 17.66
CA VAL A 175 -34.88 8.49 17.41
C VAL A 175 -35.79 7.63 18.28
N ASN A 176 -36.62 8.26 19.11
CA ASN A 176 -37.52 7.58 20.06
C ASN A 176 -36.79 6.56 20.96
N GLY A 177 -35.59 6.93 21.42
CA GLY A 177 -34.78 6.11 22.32
C GLY A 177 -33.98 4.98 21.64
N ARG A 178 -34.08 4.79 20.31
CA ARG A 178 -33.33 3.77 19.56
C ARG A 178 -32.44 4.39 18.51
N TYR A 179 -31.26 3.80 18.28
CA TYR A 179 -30.40 4.24 17.20
C TYR A 179 -30.92 3.75 15.84
N THR A 180 -31.09 4.68 14.92
CA THR A 180 -31.54 4.44 13.55
C THR A 180 -30.57 5.06 12.55
N GLN A 181 -30.22 4.30 11.51
CA GLN A 181 -29.43 4.81 10.40
C GLN A 181 -30.21 5.90 9.65
N VAL A 182 -29.51 6.97 9.31
CA VAL A 182 -29.93 8.02 8.38
C VAL A 182 -29.11 7.88 7.09
N LYS A 183 -29.62 8.42 5.99
CA LYS A 183 -28.93 8.40 4.70
C LYS A 183 -27.49 8.94 4.83
N GLY A 184 -26.54 8.18 4.29
CA GLY A 184 -25.13 8.54 4.30
C GLY A 184 -24.70 9.50 3.19
N ILE A 185 -23.49 10.03 3.32
CA ILE A 185 -22.83 10.89 2.32
C ILE A 185 -21.65 10.14 1.73
N LYS A 186 -21.59 10.00 0.41
CA LYS A 186 -20.43 9.43 -0.28
C LYS A 186 -19.26 10.43 -0.19
N LEU A 187 -18.23 10.11 0.58
CA LEU A 187 -17.10 11.01 0.83
C LEU A 187 -15.83 10.53 0.10
N HIS A 188 -15.61 9.22 0.06
CA HIS A 188 -14.47 8.59 -0.59
C HIS A 188 -14.91 7.68 -1.73
N ALA A 189 -14.03 7.50 -2.71
CA ALA A 189 -14.26 6.54 -3.80
C ALA A 189 -14.17 5.07 -3.31
N THR A 190 -13.41 4.85 -2.25
CA THR A 190 -13.09 3.54 -1.66
C THR A 190 -13.35 3.55 -0.15
N CYS A 191 -13.23 2.38 0.46
CA CYS A 191 -13.35 2.14 1.89
C CYS A 191 -12.73 3.24 2.77
N ILE A 192 -13.53 3.81 3.66
CA ILE A 192 -13.05 4.62 4.78
C ILE A 192 -12.54 3.65 5.84
N ARG A 193 -11.27 3.75 6.20
CA ARG A 193 -10.60 2.85 7.16
C ARG A 193 -10.75 3.35 8.58
N ASP A 194 -10.67 4.66 8.78
CA ASP A 194 -10.79 5.23 10.11
C ASP A 194 -11.29 6.68 10.10
N ILE A 195 -11.76 7.13 11.26
CA ILE A 195 -12.31 8.47 11.51
C ILE A 195 -11.70 9.05 12.78
N CYS A 196 -11.18 10.27 12.71
CA CYS A 196 -10.82 11.08 13.85
C CYS A 196 -11.90 12.16 14.04
N MET A 197 -12.62 12.11 15.16
CA MET A 197 -13.73 13.02 15.46
C MET A 197 -13.25 14.25 16.24
N GLU A 198 -13.77 15.42 15.89
CA GLU A 198 -13.56 16.69 16.61
C GLU A 198 -14.91 17.34 16.98
N ASN A 199 -14.85 18.52 17.60
CA ASN A 199 -16.03 19.23 18.11
C ASN A 199 -16.97 19.73 17.00
N ASP A 200 -16.49 20.04 15.81
CA ASP A 200 -17.29 20.64 14.72
C ASP A 200 -16.99 20.03 13.34
N ARG A 201 -15.97 19.18 13.27
CA ARG A 201 -15.50 18.50 12.06
C ARG A 201 -15.04 17.08 12.36
N TYR A 202 -14.69 16.36 11.31
CA TYR A 202 -14.03 15.07 11.42
C TYR A 202 -13.04 14.88 10.26
N ALA A 203 -11.97 14.16 10.55
CA ALA A 203 -11.03 13.70 9.54
C ALA A 203 -11.24 12.21 9.27
N THR A 204 -11.12 11.83 8.00
CA THR A 204 -11.28 10.44 7.55
C THR A 204 -10.09 10.04 6.72
N VAL A 205 -9.71 8.77 6.80
CA VAL A 205 -8.68 8.19 5.93
C VAL A 205 -9.24 6.99 5.18
N SER A 206 -8.99 6.92 3.88
CA SER A 206 -9.37 5.78 3.05
C SER A 206 -8.26 4.74 2.93
N ASN A 207 -8.63 3.56 2.46
CA ASN A 207 -7.68 2.48 2.18
C ASN A 207 -6.69 2.82 1.04
N THR A 208 -6.96 3.87 0.25
CA THR A 208 -6.04 4.33 -0.80
C THR A 208 -5.09 5.43 -0.31
N GLY A 209 -5.21 5.88 0.95
CA GLY A 209 -4.40 6.96 1.49
C GLY A 209 -4.97 8.36 1.31
N VAL A 210 -6.21 8.47 0.84
CA VAL A 210 -6.88 9.76 0.74
C VAL A 210 -7.36 10.15 2.13
N VAL A 211 -6.90 11.30 2.61
CA VAL A 211 -7.33 11.93 3.86
C VAL A 211 -8.26 13.09 3.53
N ILE A 212 -9.41 13.17 4.19
CA ILE A 212 -10.38 14.25 4.00
C ILE A 212 -10.80 14.78 5.37
N VAL A 213 -10.68 16.10 5.55
CA VAL A 213 -11.25 16.84 6.68
C VAL A 213 -12.56 17.47 6.20
N THR A 214 -13.63 17.25 6.95
CA THR A 214 -15.00 17.61 6.56
C THR A 214 -15.75 18.20 7.74
N GLU A 215 -16.58 19.21 7.50
CA GLU A 215 -17.58 19.65 8.47
C GLU A 215 -18.61 18.55 8.75
N ARG A 216 -19.32 18.66 9.88
CA ARG A 216 -20.44 17.74 10.23
C ARG A 216 -21.51 17.64 9.14
N ASN A 217 -21.73 18.68 8.34
CA ASN A 217 -22.70 18.71 7.24
C ASN A 217 -22.24 17.99 5.96
N GLY A 218 -21.00 17.49 5.90
CA GLY A 218 -20.43 16.85 4.72
C GLY A 218 -19.64 17.77 3.78
N ARG A 219 -19.52 19.07 4.08
CA ARG A 219 -18.69 20.00 3.31
C ARG A 219 -17.21 19.69 3.53
N VAL A 220 -16.53 19.31 2.45
CA VAL A 220 -15.08 19.06 2.47
C VAL A 220 -14.33 20.37 2.70
N LEU A 221 -13.45 20.37 3.70
CA LEU A 221 -12.56 21.48 4.03
C LEU A 221 -11.20 21.29 3.37
N HIS A 222 -10.61 20.11 3.57
CA HIS A 222 -9.28 19.76 3.08
C HIS A 222 -9.26 18.33 2.56
N LYS A 223 -8.42 18.08 1.56
CA LYS A 223 -8.20 16.76 0.99
C LYS A 223 -6.73 16.60 0.62
N MET A 224 -6.14 15.47 0.97
CA MET A 224 -4.77 15.09 0.63
C MET A 224 -4.74 13.63 0.19
N ASP A 225 -3.93 13.30 -0.81
CA ASP A 225 -3.62 11.92 -1.16
C ASP A 225 -2.19 11.60 -0.70
N LEU A 226 -2.04 10.63 0.20
CA LEU A 226 -0.75 10.18 0.70
C LEU A 226 -0.05 9.23 -0.28
N ASN A 227 -0.73 8.80 -1.36
CA ASN A 227 -0.27 7.79 -2.31
C ASN A 227 0.18 6.48 -1.63
N ASN A 228 -0.40 6.16 -0.47
CA ASN A 228 -0.03 4.99 0.33
C ASN A 228 -1.26 4.43 1.04
N THR A 229 -1.40 3.10 1.04
CA THR A 229 -2.50 2.42 1.73
C THR A 229 -2.44 2.75 3.22
N SER A 230 -3.49 3.39 3.73
CA SER A 230 -3.51 3.94 5.10
C SER A 230 -4.56 3.23 5.95
N PHE A 231 -4.33 3.14 7.26
CA PHE A 231 -5.08 2.27 8.16
C PHE A 231 -5.81 3.00 9.28
N ARG A 232 -5.12 3.90 10.00
CA ARG A 232 -5.66 4.63 11.16
C ARG A 232 -5.36 6.11 11.06
N ILE A 233 -6.24 6.93 11.62
CA ILE A 233 -6.04 8.37 11.78
C ILE A 233 -6.37 8.76 13.21
N ASN A 234 -5.40 9.36 13.90
CA ASN A 234 -5.56 9.88 15.25
C ASN A 234 -5.22 11.36 15.29
N LYS A 235 -5.63 12.02 16.36
CA LYS A 235 -5.20 13.40 16.65
C LYS A 235 -3.74 13.38 17.07
N TYR A 236 -2.98 14.35 16.57
CA TYR A 236 -1.62 14.63 16.97
C TYR A 236 -1.56 15.92 17.79
N THR A 237 -0.78 15.92 18.85
CA THR A 237 -0.49 17.14 19.62
C THR A 237 0.94 17.11 20.12
N ALA A 238 1.72 18.16 19.79
CA ALA A 238 3.07 18.35 20.27
C ALA A 238 3.30 19.84 20.60
N GLY A 239 3.36 20.16 21.88
CA GLY A 239 3.37 21.55 22.33
C GLY A 239 2.10 22.26 21.87
N ASN A 240 2.27 23.35 21.11
CA ASN A 240 1.16 24.12 20.55
C ASN A 240 0.72 23.64 19.15
N ALA A 241 1.43 22.69 18.54
CA ALA A 241 1.09 22.17 17.23
C ALA A 241 0.05 21.04 17.35
N THR A 242 -1.04 21.16 16.60
CA THR A 242 -2.11 20.17 16.49
C THR A 242 -2.28 19.73 15.03
N GLY A 243 -2.80 18.53 14.85
CA GLY A 243 -3.04 17.98 13.53
C GLY A 243 -3.43 16.52 13.58
N TYR A 244 -3.01 15.76 12.57
CA TYR A 244 -3.33 14.35 12.44
C TYR A 244 -2.08 13.49 12.31
N ILE A 245 -2.13 12.30 12.89
CA ILE A 245 -1.18 11.23 12.66
C ILE A 245 -1.88 10.11 11.90
N VAL A 246 -1.32 9.72 10.76
CA VAL A 246 -1.89 8.68 9.87
C VAL A 246 -0.90 7.54 9.77
N SER A 247 -1.33 6.33 10.12
CA SER A 247 -0.52 5.12 9.97
C SER A 247 -0.82 4.45 8.63
N ALA A 248 0.23 3.92 7.99
CA ALA A 248 0.15 3.42 6.63
C ALA A 248 0.99 2.18 6.40
N ASP A 249 0.85 1.63 5.19
CA ASP A 249 1.66 0.53 4.70
C ASP A 249 3.11 0.99 4.54
N GLU A 250 4.01 0.02 4.34
CA GLU A 250 5.45 0.27 4.16
C GLU A 250 6.12 0.87 5.40
N GLY A 251 5.53 0.63 6.57
CA GLY A 251 6.00 1.15 7.84
C GLY A 251 5.86 2.67 7.97
N MET A 252 5.08 3.31 7.10
CA MET A 252 4.97 4.76 7.08
C MET A 252 4.02 5.28 8.15
N VAL A 253 4.41 6.41 8.73
CA VAL A 253 3.57 7.25 9.59
C VAL A 253 3.68 8.69 9.10
N TYR A 254 2.55 9.31 8.79
CA TYR A 254 2.47 10.69 8.31
C TYR A 254 1.96 11.60 9.42
N LEU A 255 2.61 12.75 9.58
CA LEU A 255 2.13 13.82 10.44
C LEU A 255 1.68 14.98 9.57
N LEU A 256 0.43 15.35 9.76
CA LEU A 256 -0.26 16.35 8.96
C LEU A 256 -0.73 17.48 9.88
N SER A 257 -0.71 18.71 9.37
CA SER A 257 -1.39 19.83 10.02
C SER A 257 -2.91 19.63 9.98
N GLU A 258 -3.66 20.50 10.67
CA GLU A 258 -5.11 20.52 10.59
C GLU A 258 -5.65 20.86 9.18
N THR A 259 -4.84 21.50 8.35
CA THR A 259 -5.13 21.80 6.93
C THR A 259 -4.65 20.69 5.98
N LEU A 260 -4.18 19.57 6.54
CA LEU A 260 -3.57 18.44 5.82
C LEU A 260 -2.26 18.77 5.10
N GLU A 261 -1.54 19.80 5.50
CA GLU A 261 -0.17 20.01 5.04
C GLU A 261 0.74 18.97 5.68
N SER A 262 1.59 18.31 4.89
CA SER A 262 2.54 17.34 5.43
C SER A 262 3.59 18.06 6.26
N LEU A 263 3.62 17.79 7.56
CA LEU A 263 4.64 18.30 8.47
C LEU A 263 5.92 17.49 8.33
N PHE A 264 5.80 16.16 8.38
CA PHE A 264 6.85 15.20 8.06
C PHE A 264 6.28 13.77 8.02
N SER A 265 7.13 12.81 7.64
CA SER A 265 6.82 11.39 7.70
C SER A 265 7.96 10.60 8.36
N ILE A 266 7.59 9.44 8.93
CA ILE A 266 8.51 8.49 9.55
C ILE A 266 8.37 7.16 8.80
N ALA A 267 9.50 6.48 8.57
CA ALA A 267 9.55 5.14 8.00
C ALA A 267 10.12 4.14 9.03
N ALA A 268 9.26 3.31 9.61
CA ALA A 268 9.68 2.19 10.45
C ALA A 268 10.03 0.97 9.56
N PRO A 269 11.08 0.19 9.86
CA PRO A 269 11.46 -1.01 9.10
C PRO A 269 10.51 -2.17 9.40
N THR A 270 9.27 -2.03 8.95
CA THR A 270 8.22 -3.02 9.07
C THR A 270 7.33 -2.98 7.84
N LEU A 271 6.60 -4.06 7.56
CA LEU A 271 5.78 -4.12 6.35
C LEU A 271 4.65 -3.09 6.36
N SER A 272 4.06 -2.83 7.52
CA SER A 272 2.93 -1.92 7.70
C SER A 272 2.93 -1.39 9.13
N CYS A 273 2.51 -0.15 9.32
CA CYS A 273 2.18 0.42 10.63
C CYS A 273 0.66 0.43 10.79
N TRP A 274 0.11 -0.51 11.57
CA TRP A 274 -1.35 -0.67 11.68
C TRP A 274 -2.03 0.46 12.45
N ASN A 275 -1.33 1.04 13.41
CA ASN A 275 -1.77 2.22 14.15
C ASN A 275 -0.54 3.08 14.52
N ALA A 276 -0.76 4.36 14.76
CA ALA A 276 0.23 5.28 15.28
C ALA A 276 -0.40 6.23 16.30
N LEU A 277 0.25 6.39 17.44
CA LEU A 277 -0.21 7.21 18.57
C LEU A 277 0.79 8.33 18.84
N SER A 278 0.35 9.39 19.51
CA SER A 278 1.24 10.44 20.00
C SER A 278 0.96 10.76 21.47
N GLU A 279 2.02 10.91 22.26
CA GLU A 279 1.94 11.30 23.67
C GLU A 279 3.21 12.04 24.06
N ASN A 280 3.08 13.20 24.73
CA ASN A 280 4.21 13.98 25.25
C ASN A 280 5.32 14.24 24.20
N GLY A 281 4.93 14.63 22.99
CA GLY A 281 5.86 14.93 21.88
C GLY A 281 6.58 13.71 21.29
N ARG A 282 6.13 12.49 21.63
CA ARG A 282 6.63 11.23 21.07
C ARG A 282 5.60 10.62 20.15
N ILE A 283 6.07 9.87 19.16
CA ILE A 283 5.26 9.14 18.19
C ILE A 283 5.53 7.65 18.36
N PHE A 284 4.47 6.87 18.53
CA PHE A 284 4.52 5.42 18.71
C PHE A 284 3.95 4.76 17.45
N ALA A 285 4.82 4.20 16.61
CA ALA A 285 4.40 3.44 15.44
C ALA A 285 4.26 1.96 15.79
N LEU A 286 3.07 1.39 15.56
CA LEU A 286 2.74 0.01 15.92
C LEU A 286 2.90 -0.90 14.69
N GLY A 287 4.00 -1.66 14.65
CA GLY A 287 4.45 -2.39 13.48
C GLY A 287 3.81 -3.77 13.29
N ALA A 288 3.72 -4.18 12.03
CA ALA A 288 3.24 -5.52 11.62
C ALA A 288 4.21 -6.66 12.01
N ASP A 289 5.41 -6.34 12.45
CA ASP A 289 6.45 -7.27 12.89
C ASP A 289 6.46 -7.50 14.41
N GLY A 290 5.46 -6.95 15.12
CA GLY A 290 5.32 -7.06 16.57
C GLY A 290 6.17 -6.07 17.36
N ARG A 291 6.77 -5.09 16.69
CA ARG A 291 7.57 -4.03 17.30
C ARG A 291 6.79 -2.74 17.45
N VAL A 292 7.11 -2.02 18.51
CA VAL A 292 6.78 -0.61 18.67
C VAL A 292 8.04 0.21 18.42
N TYR A 293 7.90 1.24 17.60
CA TYR A 293 8.96 2.18 17.28
C TYR A 293 8.58 3.55 17.85
N VAL A 294 9.42 4.09 18.73
CA VAL A 294 9.17 5.36 19.43
C VAL A 294 10.09 6.42 18.87
N PHE A 295 9.52 7.48 18.31
CA PHE A 295 10.27 8.60 17.75
C PHE A 295 10.00 9.90 18.51
N ALA A 296 10.98 10.79 18.58
CA ALA A 296 10.85 12.13 19.17
C ALA A 296 11.80 13.13 18.49
N ASP A 297 11.61 14.43 18.73
CA ASP A 297 12.48 15.50 18.19
C ASP A 297 13.77 15.72 19.02
N LYS A 298 14.03 14.87 20.03
CA LYS A 298 15.28 14.86 20.79
C LYS A 298 16.29 13.93 20.10
N GLU A 299 17.58 14.13 20.35
CA GLU A 299 18.61 13.19 19.89
C GLU A 299 18.25 11.76 20.31
N GLY A 300 18.39 10.83 19.36
CA GLY A 300 18.11 9.41 19.57
C GLY A 300 19.22 8.71 20.35
N ASN A 301 18.92 7.51 20.83
CA ASN A 301 19.96 6.64 21.37
C ASN A 301 20.72 5.99 20.19
N PRO A 302 22.06 6.16 20.09
CA PRO A 302 22.85 5.58 19.00
C PRO A 302 22.68 4.06 18.85
N GLN A 303 22.40 3.35 19.95
CA GLN A 303 22.16 1.91 19.94
C GLN A 303 20.90 1.56 19.13
N TYR A 304 19.78 2.26 19.35
CA TYR A 304 18.54 2.00 18.63
C TYR A 304 18.62 2.47 17.18
N GLN A 305 19.40 3.52 16.90
CA GLN A 305 19.69 3.94 15.53
C GLN A 305 20.40 2.82 14.75
N LYS A 306 21.42 2.20 15.34
CA LYS A 306 22.10 1.05 14.74
C LYS A 306 21.16 -0.14 14.54
N GLU A 307 20.33 -0.46 15.53
CA GLU A 307 19.34 -1.55 15.42
C GLU A 307 18.32 -1.29 14.30
N LEU A 308 17.84 -0.04 14.17
CA LEU A 308 16.94 0.39 13.10
C LEU A 308 17.58 0.17 11.71
N GLU A 309 18.84 0.57 11.55
CA GLU A 309 19.61 0.40 10.31
C GLU A 309 19.82 -1.08 9.97
N GLU A 310 20.14 -1.92 10.96
CA GLU A 310 20.26 -3.37 10.77
C GLU A 310 18.95 -4.02 10.30
N LEU A 311 17.81 -3.57 10.82
CA LEU A 311 16.49 -4.04 10.37
C LEU A 311 16.17 -3.56 8.95
N GLN A 312 16.47 -2.31 8.62
CA GLN A 312 16.32 -1.77 7.27
C GLN A 312 17.17 -2.55 6.25
N ASN A 313 18.42 -2.87 6.61
CA ASN A 313 19.32 -3.66 5.77
C ASN A 313 18.80 -5.08 5.55
N LYS A 314 18.25 -5.74 6.57
CA LYS A 314 17.63 -7.07 6.43
C LYS A 314 16.44 -7.06 5.47
N MET A 315 15.58 -6.04 5.57
CA MET A 315 14.46 -5.88 4.63
C MET A 315 14.92 -5.56 3.20
N GLY A 316 16.09 -4.92 3.05
CA GLY A 316 16.73 -4.67 1.76
C GLY A 316 17.37 -5.93 1.16
N SER A 317 18.05 -6.74 1.97
CA SER A 317 18.72 -7.97 1.50
C SER A 317 17.73 -9.06 1.07
N ASP A 318 16.56 -9.13 1.73
CA ASP A 318 15.46 -10.01 1.29
C ASP A 318 14.93 -9.63 -0.11
N LYS A 319 15.22 -8.40 -0.59
CA LYS A 319 14.90 -7.97 -1.96
C LYS A 319 15.99 -8.34 -2.98
N VAL A 320 17.22 -8.66 -2.56
CA VAL A 320 18.38 -8.82 -3.46
C VAL A 320 18.80 -10.30 -3.63
N GLN A 321 18.39 -11.21 -2.76
CA GLN A 321 18.84 -12.61 -2.82
C GLN A 321 18.27 -13.49 -3.95
N ASP A 322 17.46 -12.97 -4.88
CA ASP A 322 16.91 -13.77 -6.00
C ASP A 322 17.32 -13.30 -7.40
N THR A 323 18.30 -12.40 -7.52
CA THR A 323 18.91 -12.05 -8.82
C THR A 323 20.41 -11.84 -8.67
N ALA A 324 21.20 -12.90 -8.81
CA ALA A 324 22.62 -12.78 -9.09
C ALA A 324 23.00 -13.66 -10.29
N PRO A 325 23.42 -13.09 -11.42
CA PRO A 325 24.33 -13.73 -12.36
C PRO A 325 25.79 -13.64 -11.84
N PRO A 326 26.69 -14.52 -12.31
CA PRO A 326 27.95 -14.81 -11.64
C PRO A 326 29.01 -13.71 -11.79
N ALA A 327 29.82 -13.60 -10.73
CA ALA A 327 30.90 -12.65 -10.54
C ALA A 327 31.99 -12.69 -11.61
N GLN A 328 32.43 -11.51 -12.06
CA GLN A 328 33.74 -11.31 -12.68
C GLN A 328 34.63 -10.47 -11.75
N LYS A 329 35.86 -10.96 -11.60
CA LYS A 329 36.94 -10.43 -10.75
C LYS A 329 37.33 -9.02 -11.20
N GLN A 330 37.39 -8.08 -10.26
CA GLN A 330 38.16 -6.85 -10.40
C GLN A 330 39.52 -7.04 -9.73
N ALA A 331 40.57 -6.66 -10.45
CA ALA A 331 41.91 -6.44 -9.94
C ALA A 331 42.16 -4.92 -9.86
N GLU A 332 42.96 -4.53 -8.89
CA GLU A 332 43.28 -3.15 -8.49
C GLU A 332 44.26 -2.42 -9.42
N ASP A 333 44.14 -1.09 -9.34
CA ASP A 333 45.14 -0.01 -9.49
C ASP A 333 45.87 0.27 -10.82
N ALA A 334 45.63 1.47 -11.39
CA ALA A 334 46.60 2.57 -11.37
C ALA A 334 46.02 3.89 -11.97
N ASN A 335 46.29 4.98 -11.26
CA ASN A 335 45.98 6.37 -11.61
C ASN A 335 46.65 6.83 -12.92
N SER A 336 45.85 7.10 -13.95
CA SER A 336 45.94 8.32 -14.77
C SER A 336 44.69 8.40 -15.64
N SER A 337 43.88 9.45 -15.50
CA SER A 337 42.72 9.66 -16.36
C SER A 337 43.17 9.81 -17.83
N PRO A 338 42.61 9.05 -18.78
CA PRO A 338 43.00 9.13 -20.18
C PRO A 338 42.72 10.53 -20.75
N GLN A 339 43.69 11.05 -21.52
CA GLN A 339 43.56 12.33 -22.23
C GLN A 339 43.07 12.07 -23.66
N TYR A 340 41.99 12.73 -24.04
CA TYR A 340 41.39 12.65 -25.37
C TYR A 340 41.52 13.99 -26.11
N LYS A 341 41.68 13.94 -27.43
CA LYS A 341 41.51 15.12 -28.31
C LYS A 341 40.71 14.75 -29.56
N VAL A 342 39.96 15.70 -30.10
CA VAL A 342 39.17 15.53 -31.32
C VAL A 342 39.77 16.38 -32.43
N ILE A 343 40.09 15.75 -33.57
CA ILE A 343 40.59 16.41 -34.79
C ILE A 343 39.85 15.79 -35.97
N ASP A 344 39.21 16.59 -36.81
CA ASP A 344 38.51 16.16 -38.04
C ASP A 344 37.57 14.96 -37.82
N ASP A 345 36.68 15.09 -36.84
CA ASP A 345 35.68 14.06 -36.47
C ASP A 345 36.29 12.69 -36.09
N LYS A 346 37.53 12.72 -35.59
CA LYS A 346 38.25 11.55 -35.07
C LYS A 346 38.73 11.84 -33.65
N VAL A 347 38.40 10.93 -32.74
CA VAL A 347 38.83 10.93 -31.34
C VAL A 347 40.16 10.21 -31.27
N TYR A 348 41.16 10.87 -30.70
CA TYR A 348 42.48 10.31 -30.44
C TYR A 348 42.68 10.18 -28.93
N GLU A 349 43.25 9.05 -28.50
CA GLU A 349 43.65 8.76 -27.12
C GLU A 349 45.18 8.80 -27.02
N LEU A 350 45.72 9.48 -26.02
CA LEU A 350 47.17 9.52 -25.80
C LEU A 350 47.62 8.24 -25.09
N LYS A 351 48.36 7.37 -25.79
CA LYS A 351 48.98 6.16 -25.24
C LYS A 351 50.48 6.20 -25.46
N ASP A 352 51.25 5.95 -24.41
CA ASP A 352 52.72 5.88 -24.43
C ASP A 352 53.41 7.11 -25.09
N GLY A 353 52.78 8.29 -24.98
CA GLY A 353 53.30 9.55 -25.54
C GLY A 353 52.93 9.79 -27.01
N GLU A 354 52.22 8.88 -27.67
CA GLU A 354 51.72 9.02 -29.03
C GLU A 354 50.18 9.08 -29.09
N TRP A 355 49.65 9.81 -30.06
CA TRP A 355 48.21 9.95 -30.24
C TRP A 355 47.69 8.84 -31.14
N GLU A 356 47.00 7.86 -30.56
CA GLU A 356 46.38 6.76 -31.29
C GLU A 356 44.91 7.07 -31.63
N LEU A 357 44.46 6.69 -32.82
CA LEU A 357 43.08 6.85 -33.24
C LEU A 357 42.18 5.91 -32.42
N PHE A 358 41.35 6.49 -31.54
CA PHE A 358 40.45 5.77 -30.64
C PHE A 358 39.07 5.52 -31.25
N GLY A 359 38.59 6.40 -32.14
CA GLY A 359 37.33 6.23 -32.87
C GLY A 359 36.99 7.41 -33.76
N SER A 360 35.99 7.28 -34.62
CA SER A 360 35.40 8.40 -35.38
C SER A 360 34.07 8.84 -34.77
N THR A 361 33.78 10.14 -34.80
CA THR A 361 32.46 10.67 -34.46
C THR A 361 31.49 10.40 -35.60
N VAL A 362 30.75 9.29 -35.45
CA VAL A 362 29.37 9.03 -35.92
C VAL A 362 29.08 9.38 -37.38
N GLU A 363 29.12 8.36 -38.26
CA GLU A 363 28.17 8.27 -39.38
C GLU A 363 26.78 8.62 -38.84
N LYS A 364 26.06 9.59 -39.44
CA LYS A 364 24.68 9.93 -39.06
C LYS A 364 23.87 8.63 -38.94
N LYS A 365 23.70 8.16 -37.70
CA LYS A 365 22.93 6.95 -37.40
C LYS A 365 21.55 7.18 -37.95
N LYS A 366 21.11 6.26 -38.80
CA LYS A 366 19.74 6.24 -39.30
C LYS A 366 18.82 6.13 -38.08
N LYS A 367 18.14 7.22 -37.74
CA LYS A 367 17.16 7.29 -36.64
C LYS A 367 16.01 6.32 -36.92
N ASP A 368 15.40 5.76 -35.87
CA ASP A 368 14.30 4.79 -36.02
C ASP A 368 13.11 5.33 -36.82
N HIS A 369 12.84 6.63 -36.68
CA HIS A 369 11.75 7.32 -37.34
C HIS A 369 12.26 8.60 -38.01
N THR A 370 11.85 8.79 -39.26
CA THR A 370 12.02 10.05 -40.02
C THR A 370 10.69 10.35 -40.68
N ILE A 371 10.11 11.49 -40.35
CA ILE A 371 8.78 11.89 -40.80
C ILE A 371 8.78 13.35 -41.24
N THR A 372 7.87 13.69 -42.15
CA THR A 372 7.62 15.07 -42.54
C THR A 372 6.46 15.61 -41.71
N ILE A 373 6.67 16.73 -41.02
CA ILE A 373 5.63 17.45 -40.29
C ILE A 373 5.44 18.84 -40.90
N THR A 374 4.19 19.32 -40.93
CA THR A 374 3.83 20.64 -41.44
C THR A 374 3.57 21.55 -40.25
N LEU A 375 4.30 22.65 -40.14
CA LEU A 375 4.12 23.67 -39.11
C LEU A 375 3.92 25.02 -39.80
N GLY A 376 2.72 25.59 -39.68
CA GLY A 376 2.31 26.75 -40.48
C GLY A 376 2.24 26.41 -41.97
N GLU A 377 2.93 27.19 -42.81
CA GLU A 377 2.99 26.98 -44.28
C GLU A 377 4.21 26.17 -44.75
N ALA A 378 5.07 25.72 -43.82
CA ALA A 378 6.33 25.06 -44.14
C ALA A 378 6.34 23.57 -43.72
N ASN A 379 7.08 22.77 -44.49
CA ASN A 379 7.29 21.35 -44.22
C ASN A 379 8.70 21.10 -43.71
N TYR A 380 8.82 20.30 -42.67
CA TYR A 380 10.08 20.00 -42.00
C TYR A 380 10.25 18.50 -41.82
N THR A 381 11.49 18.03 -41.79
CA THR A 381 11.81 16.61 -41.54
C THR A 381 12.25 16.42 -40.10
N LEU A 382 11.42 15.73 -39.31
CA LEU A 382 11.70 15.37 -37.93
C LEU A 382 12.24 13.94 -37.87
N SER A 383 13.40 13.74 -37.23
CA SER A 383 14.00 12.42 -37.04
C SER A 383 14.29 12.14 -35.56
N PHE A 384 13.90 10.96 -35.06
CA PHE A 384 14.04 10.57 -33.65
C PHE A 384 14.09 9.05 -33.47
N ASP A 385 14.65 8.59 -32.35
CA ASP A 385 14.66 7.18 -31.95
C ASP A 385 13.45 6.82 -31.09
N LYS A 386 13.04 5.55 -31.06
CA LYS A 386 11.90 5.09 -30.26
C LYS A 386 12.06 5.32 -28.76
N THR A 387 13.30 5.48 -28.30
CA THR A 387 13.67 5.71 -26.91
C THR A 387 13.73 7.19 -26.53
N ASP A 388 13.65 8.11 -27.51
CA ASP A 388 13.82 9.54 -27.24
C ASP A 388 12.60 10.11 -26.47
N LYS A 389 12.85 11.07 -25.58
CA LYS A 389 11.79 11.88 -24.96
C LYS A 389 11.29 12.90 -25.96
N TYR A 390 9.98 13.00 -26.15
CA TYR A 390 9.42 13.80 -27.23
C TYR A 390 9.58 15.30 -26.98
N GLU A 391 9.65 15.72 -25.72
CA GLU A 391 9.94 17.09 -25.31
C GLU A 391 11.35 17.50 -25.71
N GLU A 392 12.33 16.61 -25.53
CA GLU A 392 13.74 16.84 -25.91
C GLU A 392 13.89 16.84 -27.43
N VAL A 393 13.18 15.94 -28.13
CA VAL A 393 13.11 15.89 -29.61
C VAL A 393 12.49 17.17 -30.17
N ALA A 394 11.34 17.61 -29.63
CA ALA A 394 10.65 18.82 -30.06
C ALA A 394 11.51 20.07 -29.79
N LEU A 395 12.13 20.17 -28.62
CA LEU A 395 13.01 21.29 -28.28
C LEU A 395 14.24 21.35 -29.18
N GLY A 396 14.91 20.21 -29.42
CA GLY A 396 16.07 20.13 -30.31
C GLY A 396 15.71 20.51 -31.74
N PHE A 397 14.58 20.01 -32.22
CA PHE A 397 14.07 20.29 -33.56
C PHE A 397 13.68 21.76 -33.78
N VAL A 398 12.98 22.37 -32.81
CA VAL A 398 12.62 23.79 -32.84
C VAL A 398 13.89 24.65 -32.88
N LYS A 399 14.90 24.29 -32.08
CA LYS A 399 16.19 24.98 -32.05
C LYS A 399 16.98 24.83 -33.36
N GLU A 400 17.01 23.63 -33.94
CA GLU A 400 17.74 23.34 -35.18
C GLU A 400 17.15 24.08 -36.39
N ASN A 401 15.83 24.26 -36.41
CA ASN A 401 15.10 24.89 -37.53
C ASN A 401 14.76 26.36 -37.27
N ASN A 402 15.26 26.97 -36.18
CA ASN A 402 14.96 28.34 -35.77
C ASN A 402 13.45 28.66 -35.69
N LEU A 403 12.68 27.72 -35.13
CA LEU A 403 11.23 27.88 -34.92
C LEU A 403 10.92 28.50 -33.57
N GLY A 404 9.71 29.04 -33.42
CA GLY A 404 9.21 29.53 -32.13
C GLY A 404 8.91 28.39 -31.14
N THR A 405 9.10 28.64 -29.86
CA THR A 405 8.87 27.64 -28.79
C THR A 405 7.39 27.24 -28.64
N GLU A 406 6.47 28.01 -29.21
CA GLU A 406 5.04 27.73 -29.28
C GLU A 406 4.70 26.45 -30.05
N TYR A 407 5.59 25.96 -30.92
CA TYR A 407 5.39 24.70 -31.65
C TYR A 407 5.75 23.45 -30.83
N ILE A 408 6.42 23.59 -29.67
CA ILE A 408 6.83 22.44 -28.85
C ILE A 408 5.63 21.58 -28.42
N PRO A 409 4.53 22.13 -27.86
CA PRO A 409 3.39 21.32 -27.45
C PRO A 409 2.71 20.59 -28.62
N GLU A 410 2.60 21.24 -29.78
CA GLU A 410 1.99 20.64 -30.99
C GLU A 410 2.82 19.46 -31.52
N ILE A 411 4.15 19.61 -31.55
CA ILE A 411 5.06 18.53 -31.96
C ILE A 411 4.99 17.37 -30.95
N VAL A 412 4.98 17.64 -29.64
CA VAL A 412 4.87 16.61 -28.61
C VAL A 412 3.54 15.87 -28.70
N GLU A 413 2.42 16.60 -28.83
CA GLU A 413 1.08 16.00 -28.98
C GLU A 413 1.00 15.14 -30.24
N PHE A 414 1.56 15.61 -31.36
CA PHE A 414 1.66 14.82 -32.59
C PHE A 414 2.47 13.54 -32.37
N LEU A 415 3.63 13.62 -31.71
CA LEU A 415 4.48 12.48 -31.43
C LEU A 415 3.80 11.47 -30.47
N ASP A 416 3.13 11.94 -29.42
CA ASP A 416 2.39 11.10 -28.49
C ASP A 416 1.20 10.40 -29.17
N LYS A 417 0.44 11.13 -29.98
CA LYS A 417 -0.72 10.58 -30.69
C LYS A 417 -0.33 9.49 -31.69
N ASN A 418 0.77 9.68 -32.42
CA ASN A 418 1.16 8.80 -33.53
C ASN A 418 2.17 7.72 -33.12
N PHE A 419 2.96 7.97 -32.09
CA PHE A 419 4.08 7.10 -31.68
C PHE A 419 4.09 6.79 -30.18
N GLY A 420 3.25 7.43 -29.35
CA GLY A 420 3.19 7.21 -27.89
C GLY A 420 2.82 5.78 -27.51
N ASN A 421 1.96 5.12 -28.30
CA ASN A 421 1.57 3.71 -28.08
C ASN A 421 2.66 2.69 -28.48
N LYS A 422 3.81 3.13 -29.01
CA LYS A 422 4.89 2.25 -29.50
C LYS A 422 6.23 2.45 -28.83
N LYS A 423 6.33 3.32 -27.81
CA LYS A 423 7.51 3.30 -26.94
C LYS A 423 7.53 1.92 -26.28
N LYS A 424 8.59 1.14 -26.53
CA LYS A 424 8.87 -0.02 -25.69
C LYS A 424 9.02 0.53 -24.28
N ARG A 425 7.97 0.38 -23.47
CA ARG A 425 7.98 0.80 -22.09
C ARG A 425 9.19 0.15 -21.45
N ASP A 426 9.92 0.94 -20.67
CA ASP A 426 11.03 0.40 -19.89
C ASP A 426 10.49 -0.48 -18.76
N VAL A 427 10.15 -1.71 -19.10
CA VAL A 427 9.62 -2.72 -18.18
C VAL A 427 10.73 -3.30 -17.30
N SER A 428 12.00 -2.93 -17.52
CA SER A 428 13.12 -3.49 -16.75
C SER A 428 13.09 -3.12 -15.27
N LYS A 429 12.34 -2.06 -14.93
CA LYS A 429 12.12 -1.62 -13.55
C LYS A 429 11.01 -2.41 -12.85
N TYR A 430 10.15 -3.08 -13.61
CA TYR A 430 9.01 -3.82 -13.10
C TYR A 430 9.36 -5.31 -12.96
N PHE A 431 8.82 -5.95 -11.94
CA PHE A 431 8.85 -7.40 -11.82
C PHE A 431 7.86 -8.03 -12.80
N MET A 432 8.29 -9.04 -13.56
CA MET A 432 7.46 -9.72 -14.55
C MET A 432 7.38 -11.23 -14.29
N TYR A 433 6.17 -11.78 -14.33
CA TYR A 433 5.92 -13.21 -14.38
C TYR A 433 5.77 -13.66 -15.84
N ASP A 434 6.89 -13.83 -16.53
CA ASP A 434 6.93 -14.07 -17.97
C ASP A 434 7.21 -15.54 -18.36
N THR A 435 7.18 -16.45 -17.39
CA THR A 435 7.39 -17.88 -17.59
C THR A 435 6.08 -18.65 -17.67
N ILE A 436 6.06 -19.64 -18.56
CA ILE A 436 4.97 -20.60 -18.72
C ILE A 436 5.56 -21.99 -19.00
N ASP A 437 5.03 -23.00 -18.32
CA ASP A 437 5.32 -24.39 -18.62
C ASP A 437 4.39 -24.85 -19.74
N LEU A 438 4.85 -24.73 -20.98
CA LEU A 438 4.05 -25.08 -22.17
C LEU A 438 3.68 -26.57 -22.22
N ASP A 439 4.48 -27.46 -21.62
CA ASP A 439 4.17 -28.90 -21.66
C ASP A 439 3.01 -29.21 -20.71
N ILE A 440 3.03 -28.63 -19.51
CA ILE A 440 1.95 -28.80 -18.53
C ILE A 440 0.69 -28.05 -18.99
N VAL A 441 0.83 -26.78 -19.38
CA VAL A 441 -0.33 -25.97 -19.82
C VAL A 441 -0.91 -26.55 -21.10
N GLY A 442 -0.07 -26.92 -22.08
CA GLY A 442 -0.48 -27.55 -23.33
C GLY A 442 -1.31 -28.81 -23.10
N LYS A 443 -0.85 -29.74 -22.24
CA LYS A 443 -1.61 -30.96 -21.90
C LYS A 443 -2.97 -30.66 -21.26
N LYS A 444 -3.08 -29.60 -20.45
CA LYS A 444 -4.34 -29.23 -19.79
C LYS A 444 -5.33 -28.58 -20.75
N ILE A 445 -4.86 -27.73 -21.67
CA ILE A 445 -5.74 -27.05 -22.61
C ILE A 445 -6.01 -27.88 -23.87
N GLN A 446 -5.23 -28.93 -24.15
CA GLN A 446 -5.40 -29.81 -25.31
C GLN A 446 -6.84 -30.35 -25.51
N PRO A 447 -7.58 -30.74 -24.46
CA PRO A 447 -8.96 -31.20 -24.60
C PRO A 447 -9.97 -30.08 -24.94
N LEU A 448 -9.58 -28.81 -24.85
CA LEU A 448 -10.47 -27.68 -25.10
C LEU A 448 -10.63 -27.43 -26.62
N PRO A 449 -11.79 -26.90 -27.06
CA PRO A 449 -12.01 -26.55 -28.47
C PRO A 449 -10.96 -25.56 -28.97
N ASN A 450 -10.48 -25.76 -30.21
CA ASN A 450 -9.49 -24.87 -30.86
C ASN A 450 -8.15 -24.72 -30.12
N SER A 451 -7.79 -25.68 -29.26
CA SER A 451 -6.55 -25.63 -28.47
C SER A 451 -5.26 -25.64 -29.29
N SER A 452 -5.26 -26.23 -30.48
CA SER A 452 -4.11 -26.21 -31.41
C SER A 452 -3.70 -24.79 -31.77
N THR A 453 -4.66 -23.90 -32.04
CA THR A 453 -4.42 -22.49 -32.38
C THR A 453 -3.67 -21.77 -31.26
N VAL A 454 -4.13 -21.93 -30.02
CA VAL A 454 -3.51 -21.30 -28.84
C VAL A 454 -2.12 -21.89 -28.56
N ILE A 455 -1.96 -23.21 -28.68
CA ILE A 455 -0.67 -23.89 -28.45
C ILE A 455 0.37 -23.44 -29.49
N GLU A 456 0.01 -23.41 -30.77
CA GLU A 456 0.88 -22.95 -31.86
C GLU A 456 1.27 -21.47 -31.66
N PHE A 457 0.31 -20.62 -31.28
CA PHE A 457 0.56 -19.21 -30.98
C PHE A 457 1.57 -19.05 -29.83
N LEU A 458 1.38 -19.77 -28.73
CA LEU A 458 2.28 -19.76 -27.58
C LEU A 458 3.70 -20.25 -27.93
N GLN A 459 3.80 -21.28 -28.76
CA GLN A 459 5.09 -21.77 -29.28
C GLN A 459 5.77 -20.73 -30.18
N GLY A 460 5.00 -20.04 -31.03
CA GLY A 460 5.48 -18.93 -31.85
C GLY A 460 6.12 -17.83 -31.01
N ILE A 461 5.40 -17.34 -29.99
CA ILE A 461 5.89 -16.33 -29.05
C ILE A 461 7.15 -16.80 -28.32
N LYS A 462 7.15 -18.03 -27.77
CA LYS A 462 8.30 -18.57 -27.04
C LYS A 462 9.56 -18.65 -27.92
N ASN A 463 9.39 -18.96 -29.20
CA ASN A 463 10.48 -19.10 -30.16
C ASN A 463 10.86 -17.78 -30.85
N GLY A 464 10.23 -16.66 -30.51
CA GLY A 464 10.44 -15.38 -31.18
C GLY A 464 10.06 -15.37 -32.65
N LYS A 465 9.18 -16.28 -33.08
CA LYS A 465 8.68 -16.37 -34.45
C LYS A 465 7.35 -15.62 -34.57
N SER A 466 7.13 -14.98 -35.72
CA SER A 466 5.80 -14.48 -36.07
C SER A 466 4.83 -15.66 -36.12
N SER A 467 3.80 -15.61 -35.27
CA SER A 467 2.69 -16.54 -35.29
C SER A 467 1.95 -16.48 -36.64
N GLN A 468 1.43 -17.61 -37.12
CA GLN A 468 0.50 -17.64 -38.25
C GLN A 468 -0.91 -17.19 -37.88
N HIS A 469 -1.25 -17.24 -36.58
CA HIS A 469 -2.54 -16.83 -36.02
C HIS A 469 -2.47 -15.41 -35.47
N ASN A 470 -3.55 -14.65 -35.62
CA ASN A 470 -3.64 -13.28 -35.10
C ASN A 470 -4.01 -13.27 -33.61
N GLU A 471 -3.62 -12.22 -32.88
CA GLU A 471 -3.87 -12.06 -31.44
C GLU A 471 -5.37 -12.10 -31.11
N SER A 472 -6.20 -11.54 -32.01
CA SER A 472 -7.66 -11.53 -31.90
C SER A 472 -8.27 -12.93 -31.85
N ASP A 473 -7.74 -13.88 -32.62
CA ASP A 473 -8.32 -15.21 -32.73
C ASP A 473 -8.07 -16.00 -31.44
N VAL A 474 -6.87 -15.84 -30.88
CA VAL A 474 -6.49 -16.43 -29.60
C VAL A 474 -7.32 -15.84 -28.48
N GLU A 475 -7.55 -14.54 -28.48
CA GLU A 475 -8.36 -13.86 -27.46
C GLU A 475 -9.81 -14.35 -27.44
N VAL A 476 -10.44 -14.55 -28.61
CA VAL A 476 -11.80 -15.11 -28.71
C VAL A 476 -11.84 -16.51 -28.09
N ILE A 477 -10.89 -17.38 -28.45
CA ILE A 477 -10.81 -18.76 -27.92
C ILE A 477 -10.61 -18.75 -26.40
N LEU A 478 -9.72 -17.91 -25.88
CA LEU A 478 -9.49 -17.81 -24.43
C LEU A 478 -10.72 -17.29 -23.68
N SER A 479 -11.51 -16.41 -24.29
CA SER A 479 -12.76 -15.90 -23.73
C SER A 479 -13.81 -17.01 -23.64
N GLU A 480 -13.98 -17.80 -24.71
CA GLU A 480 -14.87 -18.97 -24.72
C GLU A 480 -14.47 -19.99 -23.63
N TRP A 481 -13.18 -20.26 -23.46
CA TRP A 481 -12.70 -21.18 -22.42
C TRP A 481 -12.96 -20.65 -21.00
N MET A 482 -12.84 -19.34 -20.78
CA MET A 482 -13.17 -18.72 -19.50
C MET A 482 -14.65 -18.89 -19.15
N GLU A 483 -15.55 -18.78 -20.14
CA GLU A 483 -17.00 -18.98 -19.97
C GLU A 483 -17.36 -20.43 -19.69
N MET A 484 -16.71 -21.39 -20.37
CA MET A 484 -16.88 -22.83 -20.10
C MET A 484 -16.49 -23.21 -18.67
N GLY A 485 -15.54 -22.47 -18.09
CA GLY A 485 -15.12 -22.62 -16.69
C GLY A 485 -14.32 -23.89 -16.39
N THR A 486 -13.91 -24.64 -17.41
CA THR A 486 -12.98 -25.77 -17.33
C THR A 486 -11.54 -25.28 -17.38
N GLU A 487 -10.64 -25.94 -16.65
CA GLU A 487 -9.20 -25.63 -16.64
C GLU A 487 -8.84 -24.15 -16.39
N LYS A 488 -9.69 -23.40 -15.66
CA LYS A 488 -9.55 -21.94 -15.41
C LYS A 488 -8.12 -21.50 -15.06
N VAL A 489 -7.42 -22.27 -14.23
CA VAL A 489 -6.05 -21.94 -13.82
C VAL A 489 -5.08 -21.96 -15.02
N ALA A 490 -5.21 -22.94 -15.91
CA ALA A 490 -4.38 -23.04 -17.11
C ALA A 490 -4.68 -21.90 -18.10
N VAL A 491 -5.96 -21.58 -18.29
CA VAL A 491 -6.39 -20.45 -19.14
C VAL A 491 -5.86 -19.12 -18.60
N LEU A 492 -5.94 -18.91 -17.29
CA LEU A 492 -5.38 -17.72 -16.65
C LEU A 492 -3.83 -17.67 -16.73
N ASP A 493 -3.16 -18.82 -16.69
CA ASP A 493 -1.70 -18.89 -16.91
C ASP A 493 -1.32 -18.50 -18.35
N VAL A 494 -2.18 -18.82 -19.33
CA VAL A 494 -2.02 -18.33 -20.72
C VAL A 494 -2.13 -16.80 -20.75
N TYR A 495 -3.21 -16.22 -20.20
CA TYR A 495 -3.37 -14.76 -20.12
C TYR A 495 -2.18 -14.08 -19.44
N LYS A 496 -1.72 -14.61 -18.30
CA LYS A 496 -0.55 -14.12 -17.57
C LYS A 496 0.68 -14.03 -18.48
N TYR A 497 0.97 -15.10 -19.22
CA TYR A 497 2.12 -15.18 -20.12
C TYR A 497 1.99 -14.21 -21.31
N LEU A 498 0.81 -14.15 -21.94
CA LEU A 498 0.58 -13.27 -23.09
C LEU A 498 0.73 -11.79 -22.70
N ILE A 499 0.15 -11.38 -21.58
CA ILE A 499 0.33 -10.02 -21.03
C ILE A 499 1.82 -9.75 -20.79
N ALA A 500 2.56 -10.71 -20.21
CA ALA A 500 3.99 -10.54 -19.97
C ALA A 500 4.84 -10.39 -21.24
N LYS A 501 4.38 -10.95 -22.36
CA LYS A 501 5.03 -10.83 -23.67
C LYS A 501 4.54 -9.61 -24.47
N GLY A 502 3.67 -8.79 -23.87
CA GLY A 502 3.18 -7.55 -24.49
C GLY A 502 2.20 -7.76 -25.63
N VAL A 503 1.53 -8.91 -25.65
CA VAL A 503 0.39 -9.17 -26.56
C VAL A 503 -0.76 -8.28 -26.12
N ASP A 504 -1.41 -7.59 -27.07
CA ASP A 504 -2.50 -6.68 -26.75
C ASP A 504 -3.80 -7.47 -26.53
N ILE A 505 -4.19 -7.61 -25.27
CA ILE A 505 -5.38 -8.35 -24.84
C ILE A 505 -6.31 -7.41 -24.07
N ASN A 506 -7.61 -7.55 -24.31
CA ASN A 506 -8.68 -6.88 -23.59
C ASN A 506 -8.72 -7.35 -22.13
N LEU A 507 -8.25 -6.51 -21.22
CA LEU A 507 -8.23 -6.80 -19.78
C LEU A 507 -9.61 -6.83 -19.09
N SER A 508 -10.72 -6.66 -19.82
CA SER A 508 -12.07 -6.71 -19.22
C SER A 508 -12.40 -8.07 -18.61
N PHE A 509 -11.80 -9.18 -19.08
CA PHE A 509 -11.99 -10.52 -18.51
C PHE A 509 -11.67 -10.57 -17.00
N LEU A 510 -10.77 -9.71 -16.51
CA LEU A 510 -10.41 -9.61 -15.09
C LEU A 510 -11.60 -9.29 -14.19
N LYS A 511 -12.61 -8.58 -14.71
CA LYS A 511 -13.84 -8.24 -13.96
C LYS A 511 -14.74 -9.45 -13.72
N HIS A 512 -14.57 -10.50 -14.52
CA HIS A 512 -15.41 -11.71 -14.47
C HIS A 512 -14.73 -12.87 -13.73
N ILE A 513 -13.47 -12.69 -13.30
CA ILE A 513 -12.78 -13.68 -12.48
C ILE A 513 -13.24 -13.54 -11.03
N ASP A 514 -13.68 -14.65 -10.44
CA ASP A 514 -13.74 -14.79 -8.98
C ASP A 514 -12.41 -15.37 -8.47
N PRO A 515 -11.48 -14.54 -7.97
CA PRO A 515 -10.20 -15.02 -7.44
C PRO A 515 -10.36 -15.78 -6.13
N PHE A 516 -11.52 -15.67 -5.46
CA PHE A 516 -11.76 -16.33 -4.18
C PHE A 516 -12.25 -17.78 -4.34
N PHE A 517 -12.49 -18.22 -5.59
CA PHE A 517 -12.89 -19.59 -5.90
C PHE A 517 -11.93 -20.62 -5.30
N CYS A 518 -10.62 -20.42 -5.45
CA CYS A 518 -9.61 -21.20 -4.73
C CYS A 518 -8.26 -20.47 -4.69
N LYS A 519 -7.36 -20.92 -3.78
CA LYS A 519 -6.02 -20.33 -3.63
C LYS A 519 -5.21 -20.30 -4.94
N LYS A 520 -5.40 -21.26 -5.83
CA LYS A 520 -4.70 -21.29 -7.13
C LYS A 520 -5.19 -20.16 -8.05
N VAL A 521 -6.48 -19.86 -8.07
CA VAL A 521 -7.03 -18.75 -8.87
C VAL A 521 -6.57 -17.41 -8.28
N ALA A 522 -6.63 -17.24 -6.94
CA ALA A 522 -6.10 -16.05 -6.27
C ALA A 522 -4.62 -15.81 -6.59
N LEU A 523 -3.82 -16.89 -6.58
CA LEU A 523 -2.41 -16.84 -6.96
C LEU A 523 -2.24 -16.34 -8.39
N VAL A 524 -2.84 -17.00 -9.39
CA VAL A 524 -2.66 -16.61 -10.80
C VAL A 524 -3.21 -15.21 -11.07
N PHE A 525 -4.35 -14.83 -10.47
CA PHE A 525 -4.87 -13.46 -10.54
C PHE A 525 -3.86 -12.42 -10.03
N SER A 526 -3.15 -12.75 -8.94
CA SER A 526 -2.10 -11.87 -8.40
C SER A 526 -0.89 -11.74 -9.32
N LEU A 527 -0.52 -12.83 -10.01
CA LEU A 527 0.55 -12.81 -11.03
C LEU A 527 0.13 -11.95 -12.23
N ILE A 528 -1.10 -12.13 -12.73
CA ILE A 528 -1.65 -11.29 -13.81
C ILE A 528 -1.70 -9.83 -13.38
N SER A 529 -2.18 -9.53 -12.17
CA SER A 529 -2.25 -8.17 -11.65
C SER A 529 -0.87 -7.50 -11.60
N THR A 530 0.17 -8.26 -11.23
CA THR A 530 1.55 -7.78 -11.24
C THR A 530 2.02 -7.44 -12.66
N ASN A 531 1.74 -8.30 -13.64
CA ASN A 531 2.08 -8.06 -15.06
C ASN A 531 1.27 -6.90 -15.66
N VAL A 532 -0.02 -6.76 -15.30
CA VAL A 532 -0.86 -5.64 -15.73
C VAL A 532 -0.28 -4.33 -15.25
N LEU A 533 0.16 -4.24 -13.99
CA LEU A 533 0.80 -3.02 -13.49
C LEU A 533 2.12 -2.69 -14.19
N ALA A 534 2.84 -3.69 -14.69
CA ALA A 534 4.07 -3.44 -15.45
C ALA A 534 3.81 -2.98 -16.88
N MET A 535 2.85 -3.62 -17.57
CA MET A 535 2.57 -3.36 -18.98
C MET A 535 1.62 -2.18 -19.16
N ARG A 536 0.60 -2.08 -18.30
CA ARG A 536 -0.54 -1.16 -18.36
C ARG A 536 -0.91 -0.62 -16.96
N PRO A 537 -0.05 0.16 -16.27
CA PRO A 537 -0.36 0.74 -14.96
C PRO A 537 -1.61 1.64 -14.98
N GLU A 538 -2.01 2.20 -16.12
CA GLU A 538 -3.27 2.91 -16.27
C GLU A 538 -4.50 2.02 -15.96
N CYS A 539 -4.35 0.70 -16.05
CA CYS A 539 -5.35 -0.30 -15.69
C CYS A 539 -5.30 -0.73 -14.20
N LYS A 540 -4.55 -0.03 -13.34
CA LYS A 540 -4.44 -0.31 -11.89
C LYS A 540 -5.79 -0.48 -11.19
N SER A 541 -6.77 0.34 -11.56
CA SER A 541 -8.12 0.29 -10.98
C SER A 541 -8.87 -1.03 -11.24
N LEU A 542 -8.49 -1.79 -12.27
CA LEU A 542 -9.09 -3.10 -12.57
C LEU A 542 -8.66 -4.19 -11.56
N VAL A 543 -7.50 -4.02 -10.93
CA VAL A 543 -6.88 -5.06 -10.09
C VAL A 543 -6.77 -4.70 -8.61
N ASP A 544 -6.62 -3.40 -8.27
CA ASP A 544 -6.33 -2.95 -6.90
C ASP A 544 -7.38 -3.38 -5.85
N ASN A 545 -8.67 -3.23 -6.18
CA ASN A 545 -9.75 -3.60 -5.26
C ASN A 545 -9.74 -5.10 -4.94
N THR A 546 -9.46 -5.91 -5.96
CA THR A 546 -9.45 -7.36 -5.87
C THR A 546 -8.20 -7.85 -5.15
N MET A 547 -7.04 -7.26 -5.47
CA MET A 547 -5.77 -7.54 -4.80
C MET A 547 -5.83 -7.20 -3.31
N THR A 548 -6.43 -6.07 -2.93
CA THR A 548 -6.64 -5.72 -1.52
C THR A 548 -7.35 -6.84 -0.76
N LYS A 549 -8.44 -7.37 -1.32
CA LYS A 549 -9.19 -8.48 -0.71
C LYS A 549 -8.39 -9.79 -0.65
N ILE A 550 -7.57 -10.08 -1.67
CA ILE A 550 -6.65 -11.23 -1.68
C ILE A 550 -5.62 -11.11 -0.55
N ILE A 551 -5.08 -9.91 -0.34
CA ILE A 551 -4.11 -9.57 0.71
C ILE A 551 -4.74 -9.76 2.09
N ASP A 552 -5.92 -9.18 2.31
CA ASP A 552 -6.63 -9.25 3.59
C ASP A 552 -6.94 -10.70 3.99
N LYS A 553 -7.27 -11.55 3.00
CA LYS A 553 -7.55 -12.98 3.19
C LYS A 553 -6.31 -13.87 3.19
N GLN A 554 -5.10 -13.33 2.99
CA GLN A 554 -3.84 -14.08 2.95
C GLN A 554 -3.85 -15.26 1.96
N LEU A 555 -4.41 -15.04 0.77
CA LEU A 555 -4.56 -16.11 -0.22
C LEU A 555 -3.30 -16.36 -1.07
N VAL A 556 -2.30 -15.49 -0.96
CA VAL A 556 -1.02 -15.58 -1.67
C VAL A 556 0.15 -15.40 -0.70
N ASN A 557 1.33 -15.90 -1.10
CA ASN A 557 2.54 -15.77 -0.29
C ASN A 557 3.10 -14.34 -0.31
N SER A 558 3.99 -14.05 0.63
CA SER A 558 4.64 -12.75 0.79
C SER A 558 5.44 -12.31 -0.44
N LYS A 559 6.08 -13.23 -1.16
CA LYS A 559 6.87 -12.93 -2.36
C LYS A 559 6.00 -12.37 -3.48
N VAL A 560 4.88 -13.00 -3.79
CA VAL A 560 3.93 -12.52 -4.81
C VAL A 560 3.35 -11.17 -4.41
N LEU A 561 3.00 -11.01 -3.13
CA LEU A 561 2.53 -9.74 -2.61
C LEU A 561 3.58 -8.63 -2.76
N GLN A 562 4.83 -8.91 -2.43
CA GLN A 562 5.92 -7.94 -2.55
C GLN A 562 6.13 -7.50 -4.00
N ASN A 563 6.09 -8.45 -4.96
CA ASN A 563 6.26 -8.14 -6.37
C ASN A 563 5.13 -7.24 -6.90
N TYR A 564 3.88 -7.56 -6.56
CA TYR A 564 2.73 -6.71 -6.88
C TYR A 564 2.87 -5.30 -6.27
N LYS A 565 3.23 -5.20 -4.98
CA LYS A 565 3.43 -3.91 -4.30
C LYS A 565 4.55 -3.11 -4.95
N ASN A 566 5.66 -3.73 -5.32
CA ASN A 566 6.77 -3.06 -6.01
C ASN A 566 6.31 -2.45 -7.34
N ASN A 567 5.61 -3.23 -8.18
CA ASN A 567 5.08 -2.72 -9.45
C ASN A 567 4.03 -1.63 -9.24
N ARG A 568 3.24 -1.70 -8.17
CA ARG A 568 2.20 -0.71 -7.86
C ARG A 568 2.74 0.67 -7.48
N ARG A 569 3.99 0.75 -7.02
CA ARG A 569 4.68 1.98 -6.59
C ARG A 569 5.30 2.76 -7.77
N LEU A 570 5.68 2.05 -8.82
CA LEU A 570 6.29 2.58 -10.04
C LEU A 570 5.22 3.11 -10.99
#